data_AF-A0A5C1ANX1-F1
#
_entry.id   AF-A0A5C1ANX1-F1
#
_cell.length_a   1.000
_cell.length_b   1.000
_cell.length_c   1.000
_cell.angle_alpha   90.00
_cell.angle_beta   90.00
_cell.angle_gamma   90.00
#
_symmetry.space_group_name_H-M   'P 1'
#
loop_
_entity.id
_entity.type
_entity.pdbx_description
1 polymer ?
#
loop_
_entity_poly.entity_id
_entity_poly.type
_entity_poly.pdbx_seq_one_letter_code
_entity_poly.pdbx_strand_id
1 'polypeptide(L)'
;MAAPHQCLVLPAKAGDTWVFDPEGPNRAFAIPNLSITYRARKEETIEVPAGTFQAIPVDSSRAVGPPFTGTTWYAPGIGVVKAVTNFGGRERTTVLKSFSPGR
;
A
#
# COMPACT_ATOMS: atom_id res chain seq x y z
N MET A 1 3.33 16.23 -15.24
CA MET A 1 3.91 15.54 -14.06
C MET A 1 2.74 14.93 -13.30
N ALA A 2 2.77 13.64 -12.98
CA ALA A 2 1.70 13.01 -12.19
C ALA A 2 1.84 13.43 -10.72
N ALA A 3 0.72 13.59 -10.01
CA ALA A 3 0.76 13.86 -8.57
C ALA A 3 1.48 12.71 -7.82
N PRO A 4 2.27 13.02 -6.78
CA PRO A 4 2.93 11.99 -5.99
C PRO A 4 1.89 11.07 -5.34
N HIS A 5 2.14 9.76 -5.41
CA HIS A 5 1.22 8.76 -4.86
C HIS A 5 1.43 8.63 -3.35
N GLN A 6 0.46 9.12 -2.57
CA GLN A 6 0.47 9.00 -1.13
C GLN A 6 0.02 7.60 -0.68
N CYS A 7 0.99 6.72 -0.40
CA CYS A 7 0.72 5.35 0.05
C CYS A 7 0.66 5.17 1.57
N LEU A 8 1.09 6.18 2.34
CA LEU A 8 1.11 6.20 3.80
C LEU A 8 1.01 7.64 4.31
N VAL A 9 0.22 7.87 5.36
CA VAL A 9 0.13 9.14 6.08
C VAL A 9 0.95 9.03 7.36
N LEU A 10 1.76 10.05 7.67
CA LEU A 10 2.56 10.11 8.90
C LEU A 10 2.21 11.35 9.75
N PRO A 11 2.16 11.25 11.08
CA PRO A 11 2.29 10.01 11.86
C PRO A 11 1.07 9.11 11.63
N ALA A 12 1.30 7.83 11.35
CA ALA A 12 0.22 6.91 11.01
C ALA A 12 -0.60 6.58 12.26
N LYS A 13 -1.92 6.77 12.21
CA LYS A 13 -2.83 6.36 13.27
C LYS A 13 -3.81 5.32 12.74
N ALA A 14 -4.10 4.33 13.58
CA ALA A 14 -5.09 3.30 13.25
C ALA A 14 -6.45 3.96 13.00
N GLY A 15 -7.07 3.63 11.87
CA GLY A 15 -8.35 4.20 11.45
C GLY A 15 -8.23 5.38 10.50
N ASP A 16 -7.06 5.98 10.32
CA ASP A 16 -6.86 7.07 9.35
C ASP A 16 -7.23 6.58 7.95
N THR A 17 -7.97 7.42 7.22
CA THR A 17 -8.36 7.19 5.83
C THR A 17 -7.96 8.35 4.96
N TRP A 18 -7.54 8.05 3.74
CA TRP A 18 -7.24 9.06 2.73
C TRP A 18 -7.56 8.52 1.34
N VAL A 19 -7.69 9.45 0.40
CA VAL A 19 -8.01 9.14 -0.99
C VAL A 19 -6.87 9.64 -1.86
N PHE A 20 -6.46 8.79 -2.80
CA PHE A 20 -5.57 9.18 -3.88
C PHE A 20 -6.37 9.23 -5.19
N ASP A 21 -6.48 10.43 -5.76
CA ASP A 21 -6.96 10.65 -7.12
C ASP A 21 -5.75 11.00 -8.01
N PRO A 22 -5.36 10.13 -8.94
CA PRO A 22 -4.35 10.46 -9.92
C PRO A 22 -4.93 11.43 -10.95
N GLU A 23 -4.95 12.72 -10.62
CA GLU A 23 -5.19 13.77 -11.61
C GLU A 23 -4.04 13.82 -12.63
N GLY A 24 -4.37 14.02 -13.90
CA GLY A 24 -3.40 14.29 -14.97
C GLY A 24 -3.53 13.41 -16.22
N PRO A 25 -2.88 13.81 -17.33
CA PRO A 25 -3.00 13.16 -18.64
C PRO A 25 -2.39 11.74 -18.69
N ASN A 26 -1.51 11.40 -17.74
CA ASN A 26 -0.94 10.07 -17.54
C ASN A 26 -1.58 9.39 -16.33
N ARG A 27 -2.91 9.17 -16.36
CA ARG A 27 -3.56 8.30 -15.37
C ARG A 27 -2.84 6.96 -15.41
N ALA A 28 -2.19 6.56 -14.33
CA ALA A 28 -1.31 5.38 -14.26
C ALA A 28 -1.98 4.06 -14.70
N PHE A 29 -3.31 4.07 -14.86
CA PHE A 29 -4.10 2.92 -15.30
C PHE A 29 -5.06 3.21 -16.46
N ALA A 30 -5.03 4.41 -17.07
CA ALA A 30 -5.99 4.85 -18.10
C ALA A 30 -7.48 4.67 -17.74
N ILE A 31 -7.80 4.51 -16.44
CA ILE A 31 -9.17 4.37 -15.93
C ILE A 31 -9.73 5.77 -15.63
N PRO A 32 -10.83 6.19 -16.28
CA PRO A 32 -11.47 7.45 -15.94
C PRO A 32 -11.98 7.48 -14.49
N ASN A 33 -11.78 8.61 -13.81
CA ASN A 33 -12.26 8.85 -12.45
C ASN A 33 -11.79 7.79 -11.44
N LEU A 34 -10.57 7.27 -11.65
CA LEU A 34 -9.94 6.36 -10.71
C LEU A 34 -9.73 7.08 -9.38
N SER A 35 -10.22 6.48 -8.30
CA SER A 35 -9.96 6.93 -6.94
C SER A 35 -9.60 5.70 -6.11
N ILE A 36 -8.49 5.78 -5.38
CA ILE A 36 -8.04 4.72 -4.47
C ILE A 36 -8.23 5.20 -3.04
N THR A 37 -9.03 4.48 -2.28
CA THR A 37 -9.21 4.70 -0.85
C THR A 37 -8.21 3.87 -0.09
N TYR A 38 -7.56 4.50 0.89
CA TYR A 38 -6.64 3.86 1.81
C TYR A 38 -7.17 3.92 3.24
N ARG A 39 -6.82 2.91 4.04
CA ARG A 39 -7.12 2.87 5.48
C ARG A 39 -5.98 2.25 6.25
N ALA A 40 -5.41 2.97 7.20
CA ALA A 40 -4.45 2.39 8.15
C ALA A 40 -5.20 1.53 9.18
N ARG A 41 -4.75 0.30 9.43
CA ARG A 41 -5.21 -0.50 10.60
C ARG A 41 -4.20 -0.38 11.75
N LYS A 42 -4.51 -1.05 12.86
CA LYS A 42 -3.62 -1.12 14.03
C LYS A 42 -2.32 -1.82 13.63
N GLU A 43 -1.21 -1.37 14.19
CA GLU A 43 0.09 -2.03 14.05
C GLU A 43 -0.01 -3.50 14.47
N GLU A 44 0.63 -4.37 13.69
CA GLU A 44 0.70 -5.80 13.94
C GLU A 44 2.12 -6.34 13.68
N THR A 45 2.46 -7.42 14.38
CA THR A 45 3.71 -8.14 14.16
C THR A 45 3.60 -8.98 12.89
N ILE A 46 4.58 -8.86 11.98
CA ILE A 46 4.64 -9.61 10.73
C ILE A 46 5.98 -10.32 10.60
N GLU A 47 5.92 -11.60 10.28
CA GLU A 47 7.07 -12.43 9.96
C GLU A 47 7.22 -12.58 8.44
N VAL A 48 8.43 -12.32 7.94
CA VAL A 48 8.84 -12.51 6.54
C VAL A 48 10.26 -13.09 6.52
N PRO A 49 10.77 -13.58 5.37
CA PRO A 49 12.10 -14.17 5.35
C PRO A 49 13.24 -13.23 5.80
N ALA A 50 13.06 -11.91 5.67
CA ALA A 50 14.01 -10.93 6.20
C ALA A 50 13.99 -10.74 7.73
N GLY A 51 13.03 -11.36 8.44
CA GLY A 51 12.88 -11.27 9.89
C GLY A 51 11.46 -10.91 10.34
N THR A 52 11.34 -10.54 11.61
CA THR A 52 10.08 -10.15 12.26
C THR A 52 10.05 -8.64 12.46
N PHE A 53 8.95 -8.00 12.07
CA PHE A 53 8.79 -6.55 12.10
C PHE A 53 7.47 -6.14 12.75
N GLN A 54 7.49 -5.05 13.53
CA GLN A 54 6.29 -4.27 13.84
C GLN A 54 5.93 -3.43 12.61
N ALA A 55 4.75 -3.64 12.05
CA ALA A 55 4.34 -2.99 10.81
C ALA A 55 2.91 -2.45 10.86
N ILE A 56 2.70 -1.33 10.19
CA ILE A 56 1.38 -0.73 10.00
C ILE A 56 0.79 -1.28 8.70
N PRO A 57 -0.27 -2.11 8.75
CA PRO A 57 -1.03 -2.47 7.58
C PRO A 57 -1.87 -1.29 7.08
N VAL A 58 -1.81 -1.06 5.77
CA VAL A 58 -2.65 -0.11 5.05
C VAL A 58 -3.45 -0.89 4.02
N ASP A 59 -4.76 -0.91 4.18
CA ASP A 59 -5.69 -1.45 3.21
C ASP A 59 -5.90 -0.42 2.09
N SER A 60 -6.11 -0.92 0.88
CA SER A 60 -6.32 -0.13 -0.33
C SER A 60 -7.42 -0.77 -1.17
N SER A 61 -8.31 0.06 -1.72
CA SER A 61 -9.37 -0.39 -2.62
C SER A 61 -9.77 0.73 -3.57
N ARG A 62 -10.43 0.37 -4.67
CA ARG A 62 -11.05 1.34 -5.59
C ARG A 62 -12.43 0.89 -5.98
N ALA A 63 -13.33 1.85 -6.18
CA ALA A 63 -14.69 1.59 -6.63
C ALA A 63 -14.82 1.53 -8.17
N VAL A 64 -13.88 2.17 -8.89
CA VAL A 64 -13.94 2.32 -10.35
C VAL A 64 -12.88 1.47 -11.05
N GLY A 65 -13.28 0.82 -12.14
CA GLY A 65 -12.43 -0.08 -12.94
C GLY A 65 -12.43 -1.52 -12.43
N PRO A 66 -11.47 -2.35 -12.89
CA PRO A 66 -11.37 -3.74 -12.43
C PRO A 66 -11.23 -3.81 -10.90
N PRO A 67 -11.89 -4.78 -10.23
CA PRO A 67 -11.79 -4.94 -8.79
C PRO A 67 -10.34 -4.96 -8.34
N PHE A 68 -10.02 -4.08 -7.40
CA PHE A 68 -8.73 -4.03 -6.76
C PHE A 68 -8.91 -3.88 -5.26
N THR A 69 -8.24 -4.77 -4.53
CA THR A 69 -8.06 -4.69 -3.10
C THR A 69 -6.61 -5.01 -2.80
N GLY A 70 -6.08 -4.49 -1.70
CA GLY A 70 -4.79 -4.92 -1.22
C GLY A 70 -4.48 -4.40 0.15
N THR A 71 -3.56 -5.06 0.82
CA THR A 71 -2.98 -4.62 2.08
C THR A 71 -1.47 -4.51 1.90
N THR A 72 -0.90 -3.40 2.31
CA THR A 72 0.56 -3.18 2.33
C THR A 72 1.00 -2.93 3.76
N TRP A 73 2.04 -3.64 4.20
CA TRP A 73 2.59 -3.54 5.55
C TRP A 73 3.86 -2.71 5.53
N TYR A 74 3.87 -1.62 6.29
CA TYR A 74 4.99 -0.69 6.40
C TYR A 74 5.67 -0.80 7.77
N ALA A 75 6.95 -1.13 7.82
CA ALA A 75 7.75 -1.11 9.04
C ALA A 75 8.59 0.17 9.11
N PRO A 76 8.68 0.84 10.28
CA PRO A 76 9.50 2.03 10.47
C PRO A 76 10.97 1.79 10.08
N GLY A 77 11.56 2.70 9.30
CA GLY A 77 12.96 2.61 8.85
C GLY A 77 13.24 1.58 7.76
N ILE A 78 12.26 0.74 7.39
CA ILE A 78 12.38 -0.30 6.35
C ILE A 78 11.49 0.01 5.14
N GLY A 79 10.29 0.53 5.39
CA GLY A 79 9.26 0.68 4.35
C GLY A 79 8.43 -0.59 4.19
N VAL A 80 8.15 -0.99 2.95
CA VAL A 80 7.27 -2.14 2.67
C VAL A 80 7.96 -3.46 3.01
N VAL A 81 7.40 -4.20 3.97
CA VAL A 81 7.88 -5.55 4.34
C VAL A 81 7.04 -6.66 3.72
N LYS A 82 5.77 -6.37 3.43
CA LYS A 82 4.83 -7.28 2.76
C LYS A 82 3.80 -6.46 1.98
N ALA A 83 3.32 -6.98 0.86
CA ALA A 83 2.10 -6.52 0.24
C ALA A 83 1.33 -7.68 -0.38
N VAL A 84 0.02 -7.70 -0.17
CA VAL A 84 -0.93 -8.64 -0.78
C VAL A 84 -1.90 -7.81 -1.59
N THR A 85 -1.98 -8.02 -2.89
CA THR A 85 -2.88 -7.28 -3.79
C THR A 85 -3.70 -8.25 -4.61
N ASN A 86 -4.99 -8.05 -4.69
CA ASN A 86 -5.88 -8.72 -5.62
C ASN A 86 -6.22 -7.74 -6.76
N PHE A 87 -5.98 -8.16 -8.00
CA PHE A 87 -6.38 -7.42 -9.19
C PHE A 87 -7.18 -8.33 -10.11
N GLY A 88 -8.47 -8.05 -10.30
CA GLY A 88 -9.33 -8.83 -11.19
C GLY A 88 -9.39 -10.32 -10.84
N GLY A 89 -9.38 -10.65 -9.54
CA GLY A 89 -9.44 -12.03 -9.05
C GLY A 89 -8.07 -12.74 -8.97
N ARG A 90 -6.98 -12.08 -9.37
CA ARG A 90 -5.62 -12.62 -9.22
C ARG A 90 -4.95 -12.02 -8.01
N GLU A 91 -4.66 -12.86 -7.03
CA GLU A 91 -3.85 -12.46 -5.88
C GLU A 91 -2.36 -12.49 -6.23
N ARG A 92 -1.66 -11.45 -5.82
CA ARG A 92 -0.21 -11.33 -5.83
C ARG A 92 0.27 -10.99 -4.43
N THR A 93 1.20 -11.80 -3.93
CA THR A 93 1.88 -11.55 -2.66
C THR A 93 3.35 -11.22 -2.91
N THR A 94 3.85 -10.17 -2.25
CA THR A 94 5.25 -9.78 -2.21
C THR A 94 5.71 -9.72 -0.77
N VAL A 95 6.92 -10.21 -0.51
CA VAL A 95 7.52 -10.26 0.84
C VAL A 95 8.98 -9.83 0.77
N LEU A 96 9.43 -9.12 1.80
CA LEU A 96 10.84 -8.75 1.96
C LEU A 96 11.65 -10.00 2.28
N LYS A 97 12.54 -10.37 1.37
CA LYS A 97 13.38 -11.57 1.51
C LYS A 97 14.67 -11.31 2.27
N SER A 98 15.28 -10.15 2.05
CA SER A 98 16.48 -9.70 2.73
C SER A 98 16.51 -8.17 2.74
N PHE A 99 17.18 -7.58 3.73
CA PHE A 99 17.39 -6.15 3.82
C PHE A 99 18.75 -5.86 4.44
N SER A 100 19.46 -4.89 3.89
CA SER A 100 20.71 -4.38 4.44
C SER A 100 20.66 -2.86 4.32
N PRO A 101 20.65 -2.12 5.44
CA PRO A 101 20.64 -0.67 5.40
C PRO A 101 21.84 -0.13 4.62
N GLY A 102 21.64 0.95 3.86
CA GLY A 102 22.75 1.74 3.34
C GLY A 102 23.55 2.32 4.50
N ARG A 103 24.87 2.41 4.33
CA ARG A 103 25.75 3.18 5.22
C ARG A 103 25.72 4.66 4.86
#